data_AF-A0A5B9EKF5-F1
#
_entry.id   AF-A0A5B9EKF5-F1
#
_cell.length_a   1.000
_cell.length_b   1.000
_cell.length_c   1.000
_cell.angle_alpha   90.00
_cell.angle_beta   90.00
_cell.angle_gamma   90.00
#
_symmetry.space_group_name_H-M   'P 1'
#
loop_
_entity.id
_entity.type
_entity.pdbx_description
1 polymer ?
#
loop_
_entity_poly.entity_id
_entity_poly.type
_entity_poly.pdbx_seq_one_letter_code
_entity_poly.pdbx_strand_id
1 'polypeptide(L)'
;MSETATQIDQAHALMEQSGDDAARLRFYERLADGELLILLDAEPVGETIKPALFPVEDQTFVLVFDRAERLAEFVGKVAPYAAMSGRALVAMLAGQEIGMALNPDVAPSSILIPAEAVDWLAQTLGNGPDQGEARIVEVRAPTGLPEEFITALDRKLASAAGLARSAYLVGATYDGGAQGHFLAFVDAIEPAQGALATAVSEALTFSGIAAGALDVGFVASTDAMAARLARVGLRFDLPVPETPATPGANPGMDPSRPPKLK
;
A
#
# COMPACT_ATOMS: atom_id res chain seq x y z
N MET A 1 -5.47 -29.31 6.54
CA MET A 1 -4.25 -28.67 6.00
C MET A 1 -4.05 -27.42 6.84
N SER A 2 -2.86 -27.15 7.40
CA SER A 2 -2.64 -25.89 8.10
C SER A 2 -2.81 -24.77 7.08
N GLU A 3 -3.80 -23.90 7.29
CA GLU A 3 -3.92 -22.70 6.47
C GLU A 3 -2.63 -21.88 6.63
N THR A 4 -2.05 -21.41 5.52
CA THR A 4 -0.89 -20.51 5.57
C THR A 4 -1.37 -19.12 5.95
N ALA A 5 -0.86 -18.58 7.06
CA ALA A 5 -1.23 -17.25 7.56
C ALA A 5 -1.01 -16.16 6.50
N THR A 6 -2.00 -15.29 6.30
CA THR A 6 -1.92 -14.13 5.40
C THR A 6 -1.07 -13.01 6.00
N GLN A 7 -0.75 -11.99 5.20
CA GLN A 7 -0.09 -10.78 5.73
C GLN A 7 -1.00 -10.04 6.72
N ILE A 8 -2.31 -10.08 6.51
CA ILE A 8 -3.30 -9.50 7.42
C ILE A 8 -3.35 -10.30 8.74
N ASP A 9 -3.32 -11.64 8.69
CA ASP A 9 -3.23 -12.47 9.90
C ASP A 9 -1.98 -12.16 10.74
N GLN A 10 -0.83 -12.01 10.08
CA GLN A 10 0.43 -11.71 10.74
C GLN A 10 0.42 -10.32 11.38
N ALA A 11 -0.10 -9.31 10.67
CA ALA A 11 -0.21 -7.95 11.20
C ALA A 11 -1.21 -7.85 12.35
N HIS A 12 -2.35 -8.55 12.25
CA HIS A 12 -3.33 -8.64 13.33
C HIS A 12 -2.73 -9.31 14.57
N ALA A 13 -2.04 -10.43 14.40
CA ALA A 13 -1.39 -11.12 15.51
C ALA A 13 -0.34 -10.24 16.23
N LEU A 14 0.44 -9.45 15.49
CA LEU A 14 1.40 -8.50 16.06
C LEU A 14 0.70 -7.35 16.81
N MET A 15 -0.39 -6.83 16.25
CA MET A 15 -1.21 -5.80 16.90
C MET A 15 -1.75 -6.29 18.24
N GLU A 16 -2.35 -7.48 18.27
CA GLU A 16 -2.89 -8.09 19.50
C GLU A 16 -1.80 -8.40 20.53
N GLN A 17 -0.60 -8.83 20.09
CA GLN A 17 0.50 -9.18 21.00
C GLN A 17 1.20 -7.95 21.60
N SER A 18 1.42 -6.90 20.79
CA SER A 18 2.14 -5.71 21.23
C SER A 18 1.25 -4.71 21.96
N GLY A 19 0.01 -4.53 21.48
CA GLY A 19 -0.90 -3.50 21.97
C GLY A 19 -0.43 -2.06 21.73
N ASP A 20 0.61 -1.85 20.92
CA ASP A 20 1.16 -0.52 20.64
C ASP A 20 0.55 0.14 19.40
N ASP A 21 0.61 1.47 19.36
CA ASP A 21 0.04 2.26 18.26
C ASP A 21 0.72 1.96 16.92
N ALA A 22 2.02 1.63 16.92
CA ALA A 22 2.76 1.33 15.69
C ALA A 22 2.28 0.02 15.04
N ALA A 23 1.98 -1.01 15.83
CA ALA A 23 1.44 -2.27 15.35
C ALA A 23 0.00 -2.12 14.86
N ARG A 24 -0.80 -1.28 15.55
CA ARG A 24 -2.15 -0.93 15.08
C ARG A 24 -2.11 -0.19 13.74
N LEU A 25 -1.20 0.76 13.58
CA LEU A 25 -0.96 1.46 12.32
C LEU A 25 -0.52 0.51 11.20
N ARG A 26 0.41 -0.41 11.48
CA ARG A 26 0.82 -1.46 10.54
C ARG A 26 -0.34 -2.36 10.10
N PHE A 27 -1.24 -2.73 11.01
CA PHE A 27 -2.42 -3.51 10.67
C PHE A 27 -3.33 -2.77 9.68
N TYR A 28 -3.65 -1.50 9.94
CA TYR A 28 -4.48 -0.71 9.02
C TYR A 28 -3.81 -0.48 7.66
N GLU A 29 -2.48 -0.33 7.62
CA GLU A 29 -1.74 -0.27 6.36
C GLU A 29 -1.89 -1.58 5.55
N ARG A 30 -1.72 -2.74 6.20
CA ARG A 30 -1.87 -4.05 5.55
C ARG A 30 -3.31 -4.29 5.07
N LEU A 31 -4.30 -3.84 5.83
CA LEU A 31 -5.70 -3.90 5.44
C LEU A 31 -5.96 -3.05 4.20
N ALA A 32 -5.46 -1.82 4.16
CA ALA A 32 -5.66 -0.89 3.06
C ALA A 32 -4.97 -1.32 1.75
N ASP A 33 -3.76 -1.87 1.86
CA ASP A 33 -2.99 -2.37 0.72
C ASP A 33 -3.49 -3.76 0.23
N GLY A 34 -4.21 -4.50 1.07
CA GLY A 34 -4.70 -5.85 0.77
C GLY A 34 -5.87 -5.86 -0.21
N GLU A 35 -5.99 -6.94 -0.98
CA GLU A 35 -7.22 -7.27 -1.71
C GLU A 35 -8.23 -7.89 -0.74
N LEU A 36 -9.44 -7.33 -0.71
CA LEU A 36 -10.53 -7.74 0.16
C LEU A 36 -11.75 -8.15 -0.67
N LEU A 37 -12.45 -9.16 -0.17
CA LEU A 37 -13.65 -9.74 -0.74
C LEU A 37 -14.84 -9.32 0.12
N ILE A 38 -15.70 -8.47 -0.42
CA ILE A 38 -16.88 -7.94 0.28
C ILE A 38 -18.07 -8.83 -0.08
N LEU A 39 -18.76 -9.36 0.93
CA LEU A 39 -19.99 -10.10 0.71
C LEU A 39 -21.09 -9.18 0.17
N LEU A 40 -21.81 -9.63 -0.86
CA LEU A 40 -22.91 -8.88 -1.46
C LEU A 40 -24.26 -9.55 -1.17
N ASP A 41 -25.33 -8.74 -1.13
CA ASP A 41 -26.71 -9.23 -1.04
C ASP A 41 -27.20 -9.82 -2.37
N ALA A 42 -26.64 -9.36 -3.48
CA ALA A 42 -27.00 -9.76 -4.83
C ALA A 42 -25.81 -9.65 -5.78
N GLU A 43 -25.89 -10.35 -6.91
CA GLU A 43 -24.92 -10.22 -7.99
C GLU A 43 -24.76 -8.75 -8.44
N PRO A 44 -23.54 -8.28 -8.74
CA PRO A 44 -23.31 -6.96 -9.28
C PRO A 44 -24.12 -6.69 -10.55
N VAL A 45 -24.66 -5.47 -10.69
CA VAL A 45 -25.33 -5.02 -11.91
C VAL A 45 -24.51 -3.89 -12.52
N GLY A 46 -23.76 -4.21 -13.58
CA GLY A 46 -22.77 -3.27 -14.13
C GLY A 46 -21.70 -2.95 -13.08
N GLU A 47 -21.50 -1.67 -12.82
CA GLU A 47 -20.56 -1.18 -11.80
C GLU A 47 -21.21 -0.97 -10.42
N THR A 48 -22.51 -1.26 -10.28
CA THR A 48 -23.23 -1.12 -9.00
C THR A 48 -23.16 -2.40 -8.20
N ILE A 49 -22.59 -2.32 -7.00
CA ILE A 49 -22.58 -3.39 -6.01
C ILE A 49 -23.54 -3.08 -4.86
N LYS A 50 -24.03 -4.13 -4.18
CA LYS A 50 -24.85 -4.01 -2.97
C LYS A 50 -24.23 -4.84 -1.86
N PRO A 51 -23.39 -4.24 -1.00
CA PRO A 51 -22.80 -4.93 0.13
C PRO A 51 -23.88 -5.50 1.05
N ALA A 52 -23.68 -6.71 1.54
CA ALA A 52 -24.51 -7.27 2.59
C ALA A 52 -24.20 -6.55 3.91
N LEU A 53 -25.23 -5.98 4.53
CA LEU A 53 -25.13 -5.18 5.74
C LEU A 53 -25.57 -5.98 6.96
N PHE A 54 -24.75 -5.99 7.99
CA PHE A 54 -24.96 -6.74 9.22
C PHE A 54 -25.01 -5.78 10.42
N PRO A 55 -26.19 -5.56 11.01
CA PRO A 55 -26.29 -4.79 12.23
C PRO A 55 -25.75 -5.60 13.42
N VAL A 56 -24.85 -4.99 14.19
CA VAL A 56 -24.32 -5.53 15.45
C VAL A 56 -24.46 -4.43 16.50
N GLU A 57 -25.33 -4.67 17.48
CA GLU A 57 -25.72 -3.66 18.47
C GLU A 57 -26.20 -2.36 17.79
N ASP A 58 -25.51 -1.24 18.02
CA ASP A 58 -25.86 0.08 17.49
C ASP A 58 -25.07 0.46 16.22
N GLN A 59 -24.28 -0.46 15.64
CA GLN A 59 -23.47 -0.21 14.45
C GLN A 59 -23.78 -1.19 13.31
N THR A 60 -23.54 -0.75 12.08
CA THR A 60 -23.72 -1.58 10.88
C THR A 60 -22.37 -1.93 10.27
N PHE A 61 -22.19 -3.18 9.87
CA PHE A 61 -20.93 -3.68 9.30
C PHE A 61 -21.14 -4.29 7.92
N VAL A 62 -20.17 -4.13 7.03
CA VAL A 62 -20.00 -5.03 5.89
C VAL A 62 -19.12 -6.22 6.29
N LEU A 63 -19.36 -7.39 5.70
CA LEU A 63 -18.47 -8.54 5.90
C LEU A 63 -17.39 -8.57 4.84
N VAL A 64 -16.15 -8.64 5.29
CA VAL A 64 -14.97 -8.57 4.43
C VAL A 64 -14.03 -9.73 4.73
N PHE A 65 -13.46 -10.30 3.69
CA PHE A 65 -12.57 -11.44 3.79
C PHE A 65 -11.30 -11.21 2.99
N ASP A 66 -10.16 -11.69 3.48
CA ASP A 66 -8.89 -11.62 2.73
C ASP A 66 -8.67 -12.86 1.83
N ARG A 67 -9.57 -13.84 1.89
CA ARG A 67 -9.56 -15.06 1.05
C ARG A 67 -10.95 -15.56 0.69
N ALA A 68 -11.05 -16.15 -0.50
CA ALA A 68 -12.32 -16.69 -1.00
C ALA A 68 -12.75 -17.93 -0.21
N GLU A 69 -11.80 -18.73 0.27
CA GLU A 69 -12.05 -19.90 1.11
C GLU A 69 -12.70 -19.50 2.43
N ARG A 70 -12.23 -18.41 3.06
CA ARG A 70 -12.78 -17.86 4.31
C ARG A 70 -14.20 -17.33 4.12
N LEU A 71 -14.44 -16.62 3.02
CA LEU A 71 -15.80 -16.19 2.65
C LEU A 71 -16.73 -17.38 2.46
N ALA A 72 -16.29 -18.39 1.69
CA ALA A 72 -17.09 -19.58 1.41
C ALA A 72 -17.37 -20.40 2.67
N GLU A 73 -16.41 -20.50 3.58
CA GLU A 73 -16.56 -21.14 4.89
C GLU A 73 -17.59 -20.41 5.75
N PHE A 74 -17.49 -19.08 5.85
CA PHE A 74 -18.43 -18.27 6.63
C PHE A 74 -19.88 -18.39 6.11
N VAL A 75 -20.05 -18.28 4.79
CA VAL A 75 -21.40 -18.29 4.18
C VAL A 75 -21.98 -19.71 4.07
N GLY A 76 -21.14 -20.74 4.02
CA GLY A 76 -21.53 -22.15 3.90
C GLY A 76 -22.18 -22.53 2.57
N LYS A 77 -22.21 -21.60 1.61
CA LYS A 77 -22.79 -21.75 0.26
C LYS A 77 -22.12 -20.76 -0.70
N VAL A 78 -22.41 -20.91 -1.99
CA VAL A 78 -22.03 -19.92 -3.01
C VAL A 78 -22.74 -18.61 -2.72
N ALA A 79 -21.98 -17.51 -2.70
CA ALA A 79 -22.47 -16.17 -2.45
C ALA A 79 -21.78 -15.15 -3.38
N PRO A 80 -22.49 -14.11 -3.84
CA PRO A 80 -21.89 -13.06 -4.63
C PRO A 80 -20.94 -12.22 -3.77
N TYR A 81 -19.80 -11.85 -4.33
CA TYR A 81 -18.82 -10.99 -3.68
C TYR A 81 -18.21 -10.00 -4.68
N ALA A 82 -17.66 -8.91 -4.16
CA ALA A 82 -16.80 -8.00 -4.93
C ALA A 82 -15.38 -8.04 -4.38
N ALA A 83 -14.39 -8.19 -5.27
CA ALA A 83 -12.97 -8.06 -4.93
C ALA A 83 -12.53 -6.60 -5.21
N MET A 84 -11.92 -5.95 -4.21
CA MET A 84 -11.30 -4.64 -4.38
C MET A 84 -10.19 -4.43 -3.35
N SER A 85 -9.37 -3.40 -3.54
CA SER A 85 -8.40 -3.03 -2.50
C SER A 85 -9.11 -2.53 -1.25
N GLY A 86 -8.52 -2.77 -0.09
CA GLY A 86 -9.02 -2.21 1.17
C GLY A 86 -9.11 -0.69 1.12
N ARG A 87 -8.22 -0.02 0.40
CA ARG A 87 -8.30 1.42 0.12
C ARG A 87 -9.60 1.81 -0.60
N ALA A 88 -9.94 1.11 -1.68
CA ALA A 88 -11.17 1.39 -2.43
C ALA A 88 -12.41 1.15 -1.55
N LEU A 89 -12.38 0.10 -0.74
CA LEU A 89 -13.45 -0.23 0.20
C LEU A 89 -13.62 0.85 1.27
N VAL A 90 -12.53 1.26 1.92
CA VAL A 90 -12.55 2.29 2.96
C VAL A 90 -13.04 3.62 2.38
N ALA A 91 -12.58 4.01 1.19
CA ALA A 91 -13.07 5.20 0.50
C ALA A 91 -14.55 5.10 0.14
N MET A 92 -15.03 3.90 -0.25
CA MET A 92 -16.44 3.65 -0.51
C MET A 92 -17.29 3.82 0.75
N LEU A 93 -16.85 3.31 1.90
CA LEU A 93 -17.61 3.32 3.16
C LEU A 93 -17.53 4.65 3.93
N ALA A 94 -16.56 5.50 3.61
CA ALA A 94 -16.32 6.75 4.32
C ALA A 94 -17.58 7.64 4.44
N GLY A 95 -17.88 8.08 5.66
CA GLY A 95 -19.02 8.95 5.99
C GLY A 95 -20.38 8.26 5.96
N GLN A 96 -20.44 6.93 5.83
CA GLN A 96 -21.70 6.18 5.80
C GLN A 96 -22.10 5.58 7.15
N GLU A 97 -21.31 5.79 8.22
CA GLU A 97 -21.52 5.17 9.54
C GLU A 97 -21.52 3.62 9.48
N ILE A 98 -20.75 3.06 8.54
CA ILE A 98 -20.62 1.61 8.32
C ILE A 98 -19.19 1.16 8.63
N GLY A 99 -19.06 0.19 9.54
CA GLY A 99 -17.81 -0.50 9.87
C GLY A 99 -17.50 -1.69 8.96
N MET A 100 -16.39 -2.37 9.24
CA MET A 100 -16.00 -3.62 8.57
C MET A 100 -15.86 -4.75 9.59
N ALA A 101 -16.51 -5.88 9.36
CA ALA A 101 -16.25 -7.12 10.08
C ALA A 101 -15.30 -7.98 9.24
N LEU A 102 -14.03 -8.00 9.63
CA LEU A 102 -12.97 -8.72 8.92
C LEU A 102 -12.93 -10.18 9.39
N ASN A 103 -13.03 -11.11 8.45
CA ASN A 103 -12.89 -12.56 8.66
C ASN A 103 -13.63 -13.12 9.90
N PRO A 104 -14.91 -12.76 10.13
CA PRO A 104 -15.63 -13.17 11.33
C PRO A 104 -15.65 -14.69 11.49
N ASP A 105 -15.19 -15.19 12.64
CA ASP A 105 -15.19 -16.60 13.04
C ASP A 105 -14.45 -17.60 12.14
N VAL A 106 -13.77 -17.13 11.08
CA VAL A 106 -13.08 -17.97 10.09
C VAL A 106 -11.57 -17.74 10.00
N ALA A 107 -11.03 -16.77 10.74
CA ALA A 107 -9.58 -16.50 10.76
C ALA A 107 -9.09 -15.96 12.10
N PRO A 108 -7.78 -16.10 12.40
CA PRO A 108 -7.16 -15.41 13.55
C PRO A 108 -7.18 -13.87 13.42
N SER A 109 -7.42 -13.33 12.23
CA SER A 109 -7.64 -11.91 11.96
C SER A 109 -9.11 -11.47 12.12
N SER A 110 -9.93 -12.26 12.81
CA SER A 110 -11.33 -11.92 13.10
C SER A 110 -11.43 -10.68 13.99
N ILE A 111 -11.89 -9.55 13.43
CA ILE A 111 -12.01 -8.27 14.14
C ILE A 111 -13.15 -7.40 13.59
N LEU A 112 -13.81 -6.65 14.48
CA LEU A 112 -14.72 -5.57 14.11
C LEU A 112 -13.95 -4.25 14.05
N ILE A 113 -13.96 -3.61 12.89
CA ILE A 113 -13.38 -2.29 12.64
C ILE A 113 -14.54 -1.30 12.63
N PRO A 114 -14.65 -0.42 13.63
CA PRO A 114 -15.80 0.47 13.77
C PRO A 114 -15.79 1.55 12.69
N ALA A 115 -16.95 2.13 12.41
CA ALA A 115 -17.13 3.14 11.37
C ALA A 115 -16.17 4.34 11.52
N GLU A 116 -15.90 4.78 12.76
CA GLU A 116 -14.99 5.88 13.03
C GLU A 116 -13.53 5.55 12.62
N ALA A 117 -13.13 4.28 12.75
CA ALA A 117 -11.82 3.82 12.29
C ALA A 117 -11.75 3.73 10.77
N VAL A 118 -12.86 3.38 10.11
CA VAL A 118 -12.98 3.42 8.64
C VAL A 118 -12.82 4.86 8.15
N ASP A 119 -13.54 5.81 8.75
CA ASP A 119 -13.49 7.23 8.39
C ASP A 119 -12.09 7.82 8.61
N TRP A 120 -11.47 7.50 9.74
CA TRP A 120 -10.09 7.89 10.03
C TRP A 120 -9.12 7.34 8.98
N LEU A 121 -9.27 6.07 8.59
CA LEU A 121 -8.42 5.43 7.59
C LEU A 121 -8.65 6.07 6.21
N ALA A 122 -9.89 6.39 5.84
CA ALA A 122 -10.22 7.07 4.59
C ALA A 122 -9.57 8.45 4.51
N GLN A 123 -9.63 9.24 5.60
CA GLN A 123 -8.98 10.54 5.67
C GLN A 123 -7.46 10.41 5.60
N THR A 124 -6.89 9.46 6.32
CA THR A 124 -5.44 9.21 6.35
C THR A 124 -4.90 8.83 4.97
N LEU A 125 -5.64 7.99 4.23
CA LEU A 125 -5.28 7.54 2.89
C LEU A 125 -5.62 8.57 1.79
N GLY A 126 -6.56 9.48 2.06
CA GLY A 126 -7.03 10.51 1.13
C GLY A 126 -6.24 11.82 1.18
N ASN A 127 -5.56 12.10 2.30
CA ASN A 127 -4.71 13.28 2.45
C ASN A 127 -3.37 13.05 1.75
N GLY A 128 -3.19 13.65 0.57
CA GLY A 128 -1.89 13.72 -0.08
C GLY A 128 -0.93 14.64 0.68
N PRO A 129 0.39 14.50 0.47
CA PRO A 129 1.37 15.38 1.10
C PRO A 129 1.20 16.82 0.65
N ASP A 130 1.48 17.76 1.56
CA ASP A 130 1.51 19.19 1.25
C ASP A 130 2.57 19.49 0.18
N GLN A 131 2.21 20.34 -0.78
CA GLN A 131 3.15 20.82 -1.80
C GLN A 131 3.87 22.06 -1.28
N GLY A 132 5.20 22.03 -1.34
CA GLY A 132 6.05 23.15 -0.92
C GLY A 132 7.30 23.26 -1.79
N GLU A 133 7.84 24.47 -1.89
CA GLU A 133 9.13 24.73 -2.51
C GLU A 133 10.18 24.89 -1.41
N ALA A 134 11.05 23.88 -1.25
CA ALA A 134 12.17 23.93 -0.34
C ALA A 134 13.48 23.76 -1.12
N ARG A 135 14.46 24.64 -0.91
CA ARG A 135 15.74 24.59 -1.59
C ARG A 135 16.77 23.84 -0.76
N ILE A 136 17.19 22.68 -1.24
CA ILE A 136 18.28 21.89 -0.63
C ILE A 136 19.63 22.51 -1.00
N VAL A 137 20.44 22.81 0.01
CA VAL A 137 21.82 23.33 -0.17
C VAL A 137 22.88 22.26 0.03
N GLU A 138 22.59 21.25 0.86
CA GLU A 138 23.50 20.14 1.18
C GLU A 138 22.73 18.82 1.32
N VAL A 139 23.37 17.73 0.88
CA VAL A 139 22.88 16.35 1.07
C VAL A 139 23.96 15.49 1.71
N ARG A 140 23.55 14.58 2.59
CA ARG A 140 24.41 13.65 3.35
C ARG A 140 23.74 12.30 3.51
N ALA A 141 24.49 11.32 4.01
CA ALA A 141 23.91 10.01 4.32
C ALA A 141 22.76 10.14 5.32
N PRO A 142 21.64 9.41 5.13
CA PRO A 142 20.52 9.47 6.05
C PRO A 142 20.92 8.85 7.39
N THR A 143 20.62 9.56 8.49
CA THR A 143 20.86 9.09 9.86
C THR A 143 19.64 9.39 10.73
N GLY A 144 19.40 8.58 11.76
CA GLY A 144 18.38 8.86 12.77
C GLY A 144 16.93 8.55 12.36
N LEU A 145 16.71 7.83 11.24
CA LEU A 145 15.40 7.31 10.88
C LEU A 145 15.16 5.94 11.53
N PRO A 146 13.95 5.65 12.04
CA PRO A 146 13.57 4.31 12.51
C PRO A 146 13.72 3.25 11.42
N GLU A 147 14.24 2.08 11.77
CA GLU A 147 14.36 0.94 10.84
C GLU A 147 12.98 0.47 10.32
N GLU A 148 11.94 0.59 11.15
CA GLU A 148 10.57 0.28 10.78
C GLU A 148 10.07 1.14 9.61
N PHE A 149 10.43 2.43 9.58
CA PHE A 149 10.10 3.33 8.48
C PHE A 149 10.82 2.93 7.19
N ILE A 150 12.11 2.61 7.27
CA ILE A 150 12.88 2.17 6.10
C ILE A 150 12.27 0.89 5.50
N THR A 151 11.88 -0.05 6.36
CA THR A 151 11.24 -1.31 5.95
C THR A 151 9.85 -1.08 5.34
N ALA A 152 9.05 -0.17 5.93
CA ALA A 152 7.74 0.20 5.40
C ALA A 152 7.87 0.87 4.03
N LEU A 153 8.81 1.81 3.90
CA LEU A 153 9.11 2.50 2.64
C LEU A 153 9.53 1.52 1.55
N ASP A 154 10.47 0.61 1.83
CA ASP A 154 10.91 -0.41 0.87
C ASP A 154 9.74 -1.25 0.34
N ARG A 155 8.89 -1.74 1.25
CA ARG A 155 7.69 -2.51 0.89
C ARG A 155 6.72 -1.69 0.03
N LYS A 156 6.51 -0.42 0.36
CA LYS A 156 5.62 0.47 -0.39
C LYS A 156 6.15 0.72 -1.81
N LEU A 157 7.46 0.90 -1.96
CA LEU A 157 8.10 1.09 -3.25
C LEU A 157 8.15 -0.20 -4.09
N ALA A 158 8.09 -1.37 -3.46
CA ALA A 158 8.00 -2.65 -4.16
C ALA A 158 6.68 -2.85 -4.93
N SER A 159 5.62 -2.07 -4.67
CA SER A 159 4.39 -2.08 -5.48
C SER A 159 4.39 -1.00 -6.58
N ALA A 160 5.39 -0.12 -6.61
CA ALA A 160 5.49 1.01 -7.54
C ALA A 160 6.19 0.64 -8.87
N ALA A 161 5.93 -0.56 -9.39
CA ALA A 161 6.62 -1.08 -10.56
C ALA A 161 6.45 -0.15 -11.78
N GLY A 162 7.57 0.27 -12.39
CA GLY A 162 7.58 1.15 -13.56
C GLY A 162 7.18 2.61 -13.34
N LEU A 163 6.95 3.03 -12.08
CA LEU A 163 6.56 4.41 -11.77
C LEU A 163 7.77 5.36 -11.67
N ALA A 164 8.93 4.85 -11.28
CA ALA A 164 10.23 5.54 -11.34
C ALA A 164 11.36 4.52 -11.52
N ARG A 165 12.57 4.98 -11.80
CA ARG A 165 13.74 4.10 -11.95
C ARG A 165 14.31 3.65 -10.61
N SER A 166 14.43 4.58 -9.67
CA SER A 166 14.98 4.36 -8.33
C SER A 166 14.60 5.51 -7.42
N ALA A 167 14.74 5.33 -6.11
CA ALA A 167 14.68 6.42 -5.14
C ALA A 167 15.94 6.48 -4.27
N TYR A 168 16.29 7.68 -3.82
CA TYR A 168 17.42 7.91 -2.91
C TYR A 168 16.96 8.70 -1.69
N LEU A 169 17.13 8.10 -0.51
CA LEU A 169 16.89 8.73 0.78
C LEU A 169 18.18 9.34 1.31
N VAL A 170 18.15 10.63 1.65
CA VAL A 170 19.29 11.38 2.17
C VAL A 170 18.89 12.21 3.39
N GLY A 171 19.87 12.60 4.19
CA GLY A 171 19.73 13.77 5.05
C GLY A 171 19.92 15.04 4.21
N ALA A 172 19.10 16.06 4.45
CA ALA A 172 19.14 17.33 3.72
C ALA A 172 19.33 18.51 4.69
N THR A 173 20.09 19.50 4.23
CA THR A 173 20.11 20.86 4.81
C THR A 173 19.46 21.79 3.81
N TYR A 174 18.48 22.57 4.27
CA TYR A 174 17.72 23.51 3.47
C TYR A 174 18.28 24.93 3.59
N ASP A 175 17.90 25.78 2.64
CA ASP A 175 18.10 27.21 2.75
C ASP A 175 17.47 27.73 4.06
N GLY A 176 18.18 28.60 4.77
CA GLY A 176 17.83 28.99 6.15
C GLY A 176 18.36 28.06 7.25
N GLY A 177 19.05 26.96 6.90
CA GLY A 177 19.78 26.11 7.85
C GLY A 177 18.94 25.02 8.52
N ALA A 178 17.66 24.90 8.18
CA ALA A 178 16.83 23.78 8.63
C ALA A 178 17.42 22.44 8.15
N GLN A 179 17.27 21.40 8.96
CA GLN A 179 17.74 20.05 8.65
C GLN A 179 16.58 19.07 8.70
N GLY A 180 16.59 18.12 7.77
CA GLY A 180 15.58 17.07 7.68
C GLY A 180 16.04 15.93 6.79
N HIS A 181 15.09 15.16 6.27
CA HIS A 181 15.34 14.11 5.29
C HIS A 181 14.68 14.46 3.95
N PHE A 182 15.25 13.93 2.88
CA PHE A 182 14.71 14.08 1.54
C PHE A 182 14.74 12.74 0.80
N LEU A 183 13.63 12.37 0.18
CA LEU A 183 13.52 11.21 -0.71
C LEU A 183 13.36 11.71 -2.15
N ALA A 184 14.36 11.43 -2.97
CA ALA A 184 14.36 11.79 -4.38
C ALA A 184 14.01 10.58 -5.25
N PHE A 185 12.93 10.65 -6.00
CA PHE A 185 12.66 9.70 -7.08
C PHE A 185 13.39 10.12 -8.36
N VAL A 186 14.12 9.17 -8.95
CA VAL A 186 14.86 9.37 -10.20
C VAL A 186 14.04 8.85 -11.37
N ASP A 187 13.88 9.69 -12.39
CA ASP A 187 13.13 9.39 -13.61
C ASP A 187 11.70 8.89 -13.33
N ALA A 188 11.00 9.51 -12.38
CA ALA A 188 9.59 9.24 -12.14
C ALA A 188 8.73 9.75 -13.29
N ILE A 189 7.75 8.95 -13.71
CA ILE A 189 6.77 9.41 -14.72
C ILE A 189 5.88 10.48 -14.10
N GLU A 190 5.66 11.57 -14.84
CA GLU A 190 4.91 12.74 -14.34
C GLU A 190 3.52 12.39 -13.77
N PRO A 191 2.70 11.52 -14.40
CA PRO A 191 1.41 11.14 -13.84
C PRO A 191 1.49 10.35 -12.52
N ALA A 192 2.63 9.74 -12.20
CA ALA A 192 2.80 8.94 -10.98
C ALA A 192 3.40 9.71 -9.81
N GLN A 193 3.87 10.95 -10.02
CA GLN A 193 4.53 11.72 -8.97
C GLN A 193 3.65 11.92 -7.73
N GLY A 194 2.38 12.27 -7.93
CA GLY A 194 1.43 12.39 -6.81
C GLY A 194 1.24 11.08 -6.04
N ALA A 195 1.07 9.96 -6.75
CA ALA A 195 0.90 8.65 -6.14
C ALA A 195 2.15 8.20 -5.36
N LEU A 196 3.34 8.46 -5.89
CA LEU A 196 4.61 8.18 -5.22
C LEU A 196 4.78 9.02 -3.95
N ALA A 197 4.41 10.31 -4.00
CA ALA A 197 4.47 11.18 -2.84
C ALA A 197 3.48 10.73 -1.74
N THR A 198 2.25 10.37 -2.12
CA THR A 198 1.25 9.79 -1.19
C THR A 198 1.75 8.50 -0.56
N ALA A 199 2.34 7.59 -1.35
CA ALA A 199 2.90 6.35 -0.83
C ALA A 199 3.96 6.58 0.27
N VAL A 200 4.82 7.59 0.11
CA VAL A 200 5.82 7.97 1.11
C VAL A 200 5.17 8.59 2.34
N SER A 201 4.18 9.48 2.15
CA SER A 201 3.44 10.10 3.26
C SER A 201 2.75 9.05 4.13
N GLU A 202 2.13 8.05 3.51
CA GLU A 202 1.53 6.92 4.22
C GLU A 202 2.56 6.13 5.03
N ALA A 203 3.72 5.81 4.44
CA ALA A 203 4.79 5.11 5.15
C ALA A 203 5.27 5.90 6.38
N LEU A 204 5.32 7.24 6.31
CA LEU A 204 5.62 8.10 7.47
C LEU A 204 4.51 7.98 8.52
N THR A 205 3.25 8.18 8.13
CA THR A 205 2.11 8.13 9.05
C THR A 205 2.03 6.79 9.78
N PHE A 206 2.16 5.67 9.06
CA PHE A 206 2.06 4.34 9.66
C PHE A 206 3.32 3.92 10.44
N SER A 207 4.45 4.61 10.25
CA SER A 207 5.67 4.41 11.06
C SER A 207 5.68 5.23 12.36
N GLY A 208 4.65 6.04 12.61
CA GLY A 208 4.58 6.91 13.78
C GLY A 208 5.52 8.13 13.72
N ILE A 209 6.13 8.39 12.56
CA ILE A 209 6.96 9.58 12.33
C ILE A 209 6.04 10.79 12.05
N ALA A 210 6.40 11.95 12.60
CA ALA A 210 5.64 13.18 12.40
C ALA A 210 5.57 13.60 10.91
N ALA A 211 4.42 14.10 10.49
CA ALA A 211 4.24 14.73 9.18
C ALA A 211 5.25 15.89 9.00
N GLY A 212 5.87 15.97 7.81
CA GLY A 212 6.90 16.98 7.51
C GLY A 212 8.33 16.61 7.94
N ALA A 213 8.57 15.38 8.41
CA ALA A 213 9.93 14.89 8.71
C ALA A 213 10.76 14.54 7.47
N LEU A 214 10.10 14.36 6.33
CA LEU A 214 10.70 13.92 5.07
C LEU A 214 10.03 14.64 3.90
N ASP A 215 10.83 15.38 3.13
CA ASP A 215 10.39 15.95 1.86
C ASP A 215 10.54 14.94 0.73
N VAL A 216 9.66 15.01 -0.27
CA VAL A 216 9.70 14.18 -1.47
C VAL A 216 9.96 15.05 -2.69
N GLY A 217 10.85 14.61 -3.57
CA GLY A 217 11.12 15.31 -4.83
C GLY A 217 11.40 14.38 -5.99
N PHE A 218 11.39 14.95 -7.19
CA PHE A 218 11.56 14.23 -8.44
C PHE A 218 12.73 14.84 -9.21
N VAL A 219 13.68 14.00 -9.62
CA VAL A 219 14.88 14.42 -10.35
C VAL A 219 15.06 13.59 -11.60
N ALA A 220 15.54 14.23 -12.67
CA ALA A 220 16.00 13.51 -13.85
C ALA A 220 17.37 12.88 -13.56
N SER A 221 17.64 11.70 -14.10
CA SER A 221 18.96 11.05 -13.99
C SER A 221 20.10 11.86 -14.63
N THR A 222 19.76 12.79 -15.53
CA THR A 222 20.71 13.72 -16.13
C THR A 222 21.06 14.92 -15.24
N ASP A 223 20.34 15.13 -14.14
CA ASP A 223 20.63 16.22 -13.20
C ASP A 223 21.90 15.90 -12.40
N ALA A 224 22.74 16.92 -12.18
CA ALA A 224 23.89 16.84 -11.28
C ALA A 224 23.48 16.45 -9.86
N MET A 225 22.25 16.80 -9.43
CA MET A 225 21.70 16.36 -8.14
C MET A 225 21.59 14.83 -8.05
N ALA A 226 21.16 14.14 -9.11
CA ALA A 226 21.01 12.68 -9.09
C ALA A 226 22.34 11.97 -8.78
N ALA A 227 23.45 12.44 -9.37
CA ALA A 227 24.78 11.90 -9.09
C ALA A 227 25.24 12.15 -7.65
N ARG A 228 24.86 13.29 -7.05
CA ARG A 228 25.16 13.59 -5.63
C ARG A 228 24.37 12.68 -4.71
N LEU A 229 23.07 12.53 -4.97
CA LEU A 229 22.17 11.64 -4.21
C LEU A 229 22.67 10.20 -4.25
N ALA A 230 23.05 9.68 -5.43
CA ALA A 230 23.54 8.32 -5.57
C ALA A 230 24.84 8.03 -4.81
N ARG A 231 25.64 9.05 -4.48
CA ARG A 231 26.89 8.89 -3.74
C ARG A 231 26.68 8.72 -2.24
N VAL A 232 25.65 9.35 -1.68
CA VAL A 232 25.46 9.44 -0.22
C VAL A 232 24.15 8.82 0.27
N GLY A 233 23.17 8.64 -0.61
CA GLY A 233 21.83 8.21 -0.24
C GLY A 233 21.69 6.70 -0.10
N LEU A 234 20.73 6.31 0.73
CA LEU A 234 20.21 4.95 0.77
C LEU A 234 19.32 4.75 -0.47
N ARG A 235 19.66 3.75 -1.28
CA ARG A 235 18.99 3.48 -2.56
C ARG A 235 17.85 2.48 -2.38
N PHE A 236 16.72 2.79 -3.01
CA PHE A 236 15.60 1.89 -3.24
C PHE A 236 15.47 1.66 -4.75
N ASP A 237 15.49 0.40 -5.17
CA ASP A 237 15.25 0.04 -6.56
C ASP A 237 13.77 -0.27 -6.75
N LEU A 238 13.13 0.42 -7.70
CA LEU A 238 11.73 0.17 -8.00
C LEU A 238 11.65 -0.99 -9.01
N PRO A 239 10.66 -1.90 -8.88
CA PRO A 239 10.54 -3.01 -9.80
C PRO A 239 10.31 -2.55 -11.24
N VAL A 240 10.79 -3.34 -12.19
CA VAL A 240 10.43 -3.18 -13.60
C VAL A 240 9.11 -3.93 -13.84
N PRO A 241 8.12 -3.34 -14.52
CA PRO A 241 6.88 -4.03 -14.83
C PRO A 241 7.18 -5.33 -15.57
N GLU A 242 6.58 -6.43 -15.12
CA GLU A 242 6.62 -7.66 -15.90
C GLU A 242 5.95 -7.38 -17.25
N THR A 243 6.73 -7.49 -18.33
CA THR A 243 6.15 -7.40 -19.67
C THR A 243 5.27 -8.63 -19.84
N PRO A 244 3.96 -8.49 -20.13
CA PRO A 244 3.10 -9.65 -20.36
C PRO A 244 3.78 -10.52 -21.41
N ALA A 245 4.06 -11.78 -21.05
CA ALA A 245 4.65 -12.71 -21.99
C ALA A 245 3.71 -12.79 -23.20
N THR A 246 4.17 -12.34 -24.37
CA THR A 246 3.38 -12.44 -25.60
C THR A 246 3.03 -13.91 -25.82
N PRO A 247 1.74 -14.28 -25.90
CA PRO A 247 1.35 -15.66 -26.20
C PRO A 247 2.03 -16.10 -27.50
N GLY A 248 2.86 -17.14 -27.43
CA GLY A 248 3.62 -17.67 -28.58
C GLY A 248 5.13 -17.39 -28.59
N ALA A 249 5.67 -16.64 -27.63
CA ALA A 249 7.13 -16.41 -27.51
C ALA A 249 7.92 -17.62 -26.94
N ASN A 250 7.25 -18.74 -26.65
CA ASN A 250 7.91 -19.99 -26.27
C ASN A 250 8.78 -20.50 -27.44
N PRO A 251 10.06 -20.87 -27.20
CA PRO A 251 10.89 -21.50 -28.22
C PRO A 251 10.19 -22.76 -28.77
N GLY A 252 9.85 -22.74 -30.07
CA GLY A 252 9.13 -23.84 -30.74
C GLY A 252 7.74 -23.50 -31.28
N MET A 253 7.20 -22.30 -31.01
CA MET A 253 5.88 -21.85 -31.51
C MET A 253 5.94 -20.73 -32.56
N ASP A 254 7.15 -20.32 -32.98
CA ASP A 254 7.35 -19.38 -34.09
C ASP A 254 7.23 -20.15 -35.43
N PRO A 255 6.20 -19.88 -36.27
CA PRO A 255 6.01 -20.53 -37.56
C PRO A 255 7.20 -20.33 -38.52
N SER A 256 8.02 -19.30 -38.28
CA SER A 256 9.23 -18.99 -39.06
C SER A 256 10.50 -19.66 -38.50
N ARG A 257 10.43 -20.29 -37.33
CA ARG A 257 11.55 -21.01 -36.69
C ARG A 257 11.11 -22.39 -36.18
N PRO A 258 10.86 -23.35 -37.10
CA PRO A 258 10.48 -24.70 -36.69
C PRO A 258 11.61 -25.36 -35.87
N PRO A 259 11.25 -26.17 -34.85
CA PRO A 259 12.24 -26.85 -34.03
C PRO A 259 13.06 -27.85 -34.86
N LYS A 260 14.39 -27.78 -34.73
CA LYS A 260 15.30 -28.75 -35.34
C LYS A 260 15.31 -30.01 -34.48
N LEU A 261 14.62 -31.05 -34.93
CA LEU A 261 14.69 -32.38 -34.32
C LEU A 261 16.10 -32.98 -34.56
N LYS A 262 16.72 -33.49 -33.50
CA LYS A 262 17.89 -34.39 -33.54
C LYS A 262 17.46 -35.75 -33.02
#